data_AF-A0A2V6NDJ3-F1
#
_entry.id   AF-A0A2V6NDJ3-F1
#
_cell.length_a   1.000
_cell.length_b   1.000
_cell.length_c   1.000
_cell.angle_alpha   90.00
_cell.angle_beta   90.00
_cell.angle_gamma   90.00
#
_symmetry.space_group_name_H-M   'P 1'
#
loop_
_entity.id
_entity.type
_entity.pdbx_description
1 polymer ?
#
loop_
_entity_poly.entity_id
_entity_poly.type
_entity_poly.pdbx_seq_one_letter_code
_entity_poly.pdbx_strand_id
1 'polypeptide(L)'
;LGQRETFRGYGPEQGYEFLRSKIAQFDYRDRGIEITDDEIFLSDGSKCDCGHILDILGGQNKIAITDPVYPVYVDTNVMAGHTGSARADGGYEGIVYLPCTIENSFVPEPPGEHADVIYLCFPNNPTGAVASRAQLTNWVEYAHDHDAILLFDAAYEAYINDR
;
A
#
# COMPACT_ATOMS: atom_id res chain seq x y z
N LEU A 1 -8.94 -24.25 16.62
CA LEU A 1 -9.96 -24.14 17.69
C LEU A 1 -9.25 -23.65 18.95
N GLY A 2 -9.71 -22.56 19.57
CA GLY A 2 -9.00 -21.86 20.66
C GLY A 2 -9.02 -22.60 22.00
N GLN A 3 -8.03 -22.34 22.86
CA GLN A 3 -7.98 -22.83 24.25
C GLN A 3 -8.67 -21.82 25.18
N ARG A 4 -9.47 -22.30 26.15
CA ARG A 4 -10.29 -21.43 27.01
C ARG A 4 -9.43 -20.48 27.84
N GLU A 5 -8.26 -20.95 28.25
CA GLU A 5 -7.31 -20.25 29.11
C GLU A 5 -6.66 -19.06 28.38
N THR A 6 -6.60 -19.11 27.05
CA THR A 6 -5.96 -18.09 26.21
C THR A 6 -6.96 -17.31 25.35
N PHE A 7 -8.25 -17.68 25.38
CA PHE A 7 -9.30 -17.00 24.64
C PHE A 7 -9.59 -15.62 25.25
N ARG A 8 -9.45 -14.57 24.44
CA ARG A 8 -9.59 -13.19 24.90
C ARG A 8 -10.90 -12.50 24.47
N GLY A 9 -11.79 -13.20 23.75
CA GLY A 9 -13.01 -12.60 23.22
C GLY A 9 -12.74 -11.55 22.14
N TYR A 10 -13.58 -10.51 22.08
CA TYR A 10 -13.31 -9.36 21.23
C TYR A 10 -12.04 -8.64 21.69
N GLY A 11 -11.11 -8.43 20.76
CA GLY A 11 -9.93 -7.63 21.01
C GLY A 11 -10.24 -6.13 20.96
N PRO A 12 -9.27 -5.28 21.36
CA PRO A 12 -9.34 -3.85 21.10
C PRO A 12 -9.47 -3.56 19.59
N GLU A 13 -10.11 -2.46 19.23
CA GLU A 13 -10.41 -2.10 17.82
C GLU A 13 -9.14 -1.99 16.96
N GLN A 14 -8.07 -1.40 17.50
CA GLN A 14 -6.77 -1.24 16.83
C GLN A 14 -5.90 -2.50 16.93
N GLY A 15 -6.32 -3.49 17.71
CA GLY A 15 -5.52 -4.65 18.08
C GLY A 15 -4.83 -4.52 19.45
N TYR A 16 -4.36 -5.67 19.95
CA TYR A 16 -3.75 -5.74 21.28
C TYR A 16 -2.46 -4.94 21.37
N GLU A 17 -2.36 -4.08 22.38
CA GLU A 17 -1.21 -3.21 22.65
C GLU A 17 0.12 -3.96 22.62
N PHE A 18 0.22 -5.11 23.32
CA PHE A 18 1.46 -5.88 23.36
C PHE A 18 2.01 -6.24 21.98
N LEU A 19 1.15 -6.43 20.97
CA LEU A 19 1.56 -6.77 19.61
C LEU A 19 1.89 -5.50 18.82
N ARG A 20 1.06 -4.45 18.95
CA ARG A 20 1.35 -3.13 18.36
C ARG A 20 2.70 -2.58 18.82
N SER A 21 2.99 -2.61 20.12
CA SER A 21 4.28 -2.18 20.69
C SER A 21 5.47 -2.99 20.15
N LYS A 22 5.25 -4.28 19.88
CA LYS A 22 6.31 -5.16 19.34
C LYS A 22 6.60 -4.84 17.88
N ILE A 23 5.56 -4.61 17.06
CA ILE A 23 5.70 -4.16 15.67
C ILE A 23 6.40 -2.80 15.62
N ALA A 24 5.90 -1.82 16.38
CA ALA A 24 6.51 -0.48 16.47
C ALA A 24 8.00 -0.55 16.87
N GLN A 25 8.35 -1.42 17.83
CA GLN A 25 9.76 -1.58 18.23
C GLN A 25 10.61 -2.21 17.14
N PHE A 26 10.26 -3.41 16.67
CA PHE A 26 11.15 -4.22 15.84
C PHE A 26 11.16 -3.82 14.36
N ASP A 27 10.03 -3.35 13.84
CA ASP A 27 9.91 -3.02 12.41
C ASP A 27 10.32 -1.56 12.14
N TYR A 28 10.21 -0.67 13.14
CA TYR A 28 10.44 0.77 12.99
C TYR A 28 11.50 1.35 13.93
N ARG A 29 11.30 1.33 15.25
CA ARG A 29 12.20 2.03 16.21
C ARG A 29 13.62 1.46 16.21
N ASP A 30 13.79 0.14 16.11
CA ASP A 30 15.11 -0.50 15.98
C ASP A 30 15.85 -0.08 14.70
N ARG A 31 15.11 0.42 13.70
CA ARG A 31 15.64 0.99 12.45
C ARG A 31 15.80 2.51 12.51
N GLY A 32 15.56 3.13 13.66
CA GLY A 32 15.65 4.58 13.87
C GLY A 32 14.45 5.36 13.33
N ILE A 33 13.31 4.71 13.11
CA ILE A 33 12.07 5.35 12.69
C ILE A 33 11.20 5.60 13.93
N GLU A 34 10.95 6.88 14.22
CA GLU A 34 10.05 7.28 15.30
C GLU A 34 8.60 7.01 14.87
N ILE A 35 7.93 6.10 15.57
CA ILE A 35 6.52 5.78 15.41
C ILE A 35 5.93 5.48 16.80
N THR A 36 4.69 5.85 17.02
CA THR A 36 3.93 5.59 18.24
C THR A 36 3.12 4.29 18.12
N ASP A 37 2.77 3.67 19.24
CA ASP A 37 2.07 2.38 19.21
C ASP A 37 0.64 2.51 18.62
N ASP A 38 0.02 3.69 18.71
CA ASP A 38 -1.30 4.03 18.17
C ASP A 38 -1.29 4.40 16.67
N GLU A 39 -0.12 4.47 16.04
CA GLU A 39 0.02 4.51 14.58
C GLU A 39 0.01 3.09 13.95
N ILE A 40 -0.01 2.03 14.77
CA ILE A 40 -0.08 0.64 14.31
C ILE A 40 -1.50 0.10 14.47
N PHE A 41 -2.07 -0.43 13.39
CA PHE A 41 -3.39 -1.07 13.37
C PHE A 41 -3.27 -2.53 12.96
N LEU A 42 -3.91 -3.43 13.71
CA LEU A 42 -3.97 -4.84 13.37
C LEU A 42 -5.30 -5.15 12.67
N SER A 43 -5.21 -5.60 11.43
CA SER A 43 -6.35 -5.99 10.60
C SER A 43 -6.40 -7.50 10.39
N ASP A 44 -7.40 -7.96 9.63
CA ASP A 44 -7.54 -9.33 9.15
C ASP A 44 -6.71 -9.61 7.88
N GLY A 45 -5.89 -8.66 7.44
CA GLY A 45 -4.89 -8.80 6.38
C GLY A 45 -4.86 -7.62 5.42
N SER A 46 -3.70 -7.39 4.79
CA SER A 46 -3.47 -6.21 3.93
C SER A 46 -4.47 -6.07 2.77
N LYS A 47 -4.98 -7.19 2.24
CA LYS A 47 -6.01 -7.18 1.19
C LYS A 47 -7.28 -6.42 1.61
N CYS A 48 -7.76 -6.64 2.83
CA CYS A 48 -8.96 -5.98 3.33
C CYS A 48 -8.69 -4.48 3.54
N ASP A 49 -7.52 -4.14 4.07
CA ASP A 49 -7.11 -2.75 4.30
C ASP A 49 -7.02 -1.93 3.01
N CYS A 50 -6.58 -2.55 1.90
CA CYS A 50 -6.56 -1.90 0.58
C CYS A 50 -7.95 -1.43 0.12
N GLY A 51 -9.02 -2.08 0.61
CA GLY A 51 -10.40 -1.66 0.39
C GLY A 51 -10.89 -0.70 1.46
N HIS A 52 -10.72 -1.05 2.75
CA HIS A 52 -11.24 -0.26 3.87
C HIS A 52 -10.67 1.16 3.94
N ILE A 53 -9.41 1.36 3.53
CA ILE A 53 -8.79 2.68 3.57
C ILE A 53 -9.53 3.72 2.70
N LEU A 54 -10.23 3.26 1.66
CA LEU A 54 -11.00 4.12 0.75
C LEU A 54 -12.20 4.79 1.45
N ASP A 55 -12.77 4.17 2.49
CA ASP A 55 -13.88 4.73 3.26
C ASP A 55 -13.50 6.02 3.99
N ILE A 56 -12.21 6.17 4.32
CA ILE A 56 -11.65 7.33 5.04
C ILE A 56 -11.23 8.42 4.06
N LEU A 57 -10.71 8.04 2.89
CA LEU A 57 -10.16 8.96 1.89
C LEU A 57 -11.24 9.68 1.08
N GLY A 58 -12.45 9.13 1.01
CA GLY A 58 -13.58 9.72 0.29
C GLY A 58 -13.54 9.46 -1.23
N GLY A 59 -14.60 9.92 -1.92
CA GLY A 59 -14.91 9.46 -3.28
C GLY A 59 -14.41 10.33 -4.44
N GLN A 60 -13.59 11.35 -4.20
CA GLN A 60 -13.17 12.32 -5.24
C GLN A 60 -11.67 12.28 -5.53
N ASN A 61 -10.99 11.22 -5.08
CA ASN A 61 -9.56 11.07 -5.23
C ASN A 61 -9.19 10.61 -6.64
N LYS A 62 -8.12 11.19 -7.17
CA LYS A 62 -7.44 10.72 -8.36
C LYS A 62 -6.42 9.66 -7.98
N ILE A 63 -6.65 8.45 -8.48
CA ILE A 63 -5.94 7.25 -8.05
C ILE A 63 -4.86 6.89 -9.07
N ALA A 64 -3.63 6.66 -8.60
CA ALA A 64 -2.53 6.13 -9.42
C ALA A 64 -2.12 4.73 -8.96
N ILE A 65 -1.99 3.81 -9.92
CA ILE A 65 -1.72 2.39 -9.66
C ILE A 65 -0.69 1.89 -10.67
N THR A 66 0.28 1.10 -10.23
CA THR A 66 1.26 0.45 -11.11
C THR A 66 0.62 -0.52 -12.10
N ASP A 67 1.23 -0.76 -13.25
CA ASP A 67 0.77 -1.76 -14.22
C ASP A 67 1.95 -2.52 -14.85
N PRO A 68 2.11 -3.85 -14.61
CA PRO A 68 1.21 -4.74 -13.89
C PRO A 68 1.23 -4.54 -12.36
N VAL A 69 0.20 -5.06 -11.69
CA VAL A 69 0.03 -4.94 -10.23
C VAL A 69 -0.81 -6.07 -9.63
N TYR A 70 -0.79 -6.18 -8.31
CA TYR A 70 -1.76 -6.94 -7.55
C TYR A 70 -3.19 -6.39 -7.81
N PRO A 71 -4.12 -7.18 -8.40
CA PRO A 71 -5.39 -6.66 -8.91
C PRO A 71 -6.30 -5.99 -7.88
N VAL A 72 -6.12 -6.30 -6.59
CA VAL A 72 -6.96 -5.78 -5.51
C VAL A 72 -7.01 -4.27 -5.48
N TYR A 73 -5.92 -3.56 -5.78
CA TYR A 73 -5.94 -2.09 -5.75
C TYR A 73 -6.87 -1.51 -6.81
N VAL A 74 -6.95 -2.14 -7.99
CA VAL A 74 -7.89 -1.74 -9.05
C VAL A 74 -9.30 -2.13 -8.64
N ASP A 75 -9.50 -3.39 -8.26
CA ASP A 75 -10.82 -3.94 -7.94
C ASP A 75 -11.51 -3.17 -6.80
N THR A 76 -10.79 -2.80 -5.74
CA THR A 76 -11.36 -2.05 -4.61
C THR A 76 -11.75 -0.63 -5.02
N ASN A 77 -10.95 0.04 -5.84
CA ASN A 77 -11.28 1.38 -6.35
C ASN A 77 -12.47 1.37 -7.32
N VAL A 78 -12.57 0.34 -8.17
CA VAL A 78 -13.75 0.14 -9.04
C VAL A 78 -15.01 -0.08 -8.19
N MET A 79 -14.94 -0.96 -7.19
CA MET A 79 -16.06 -1.25 -6.28
C MET A 79 -16.48 -0.03 -5.44
N ALA A 80 -15.52 0.81 -5.04
CA ALA A 80 -15.77 2.06 -4.33
C ALA A 80 -16.35 3.17 -5.24
N GLY A 81 -16.38 2.97 -6.56
CA GLY A 81 -16.89 3.95 -7.53
C GLY A 81 -15.90 5.06 -7.86
N HIS A 82 -14.60 4.85 -7.67
CA HIS A 82 -13.54 5.81 -8.00
C HIS A 82 -13.14 5.80 -9.48
N THR A 83 -13.78 4.95 -10.30
CA THR A 83 -13.44 4.76 -11.71
C THR A 83 -14.63 5.04 -12.62
N GLY A 84 -14.35 5.31 -13.89
CA GLY A 84 -15.33 5.32 -14.96
C GLY A 84 -15.54 3.93 -15.56
N SER A 85 -15.86 3.91 -16.87
CA SER A 85 -16.17 2.66 -17.58
C SER A 85 -14.93 1.77 -17.75
N ALA A 86 -15.16 0.47 -17.90
CA ALA A 86 -14.11 -0.45 -18.35
C ALA A 86 -13.61 -0.06 -19.75
N ARG A 87 -12.30 -0.12 -19.94
CA ARG A 87 -11.60 0.18 -21.20
C ARG A 87 -11.41 -1.11 -22.01
N ALA A 88 -11.21 -0.96 -23.32
CA ALA A 88 -10.99 -2.09 -24.22
C ALA A 88 -9.65 -2.83 -23.99
N ASP A 89 -8.70 -2.18 -23.31
CA ASP A 89 -7.38 -2.72 -22.94
C ASP A 89 -7.40 -3.50 -21.61
N GLY A 90 -8.55 -3.62 -20.95
CA GLY A 90 -8.71 -4.32 -19.68
C GLY A 90 -8.56 -3.43 -18.44
N GLY A 91 -8.21 -2.15 -18.61
CA GLY A 91 -8.20 -1.16 -17.53
C GLY A 91 -9.56 -0.50 -17.30
N TYR A 92 -9.59 0.53 -16.46
CA TYR A 92 -10.75 1.37 -16.19
C TYR A 92 -10.42 2.85 -16.42
N GLU A 93 -11.40 3.64 -16.82
CA GLU A 93 -11.28 5.10 -16.86
C GLU A 93 -11.09 5.68 -15.45
N GLY A 94 -10.41 6.83 -15.34
CA GLY A 94 -10.21 7.52 -14.06
C GLY A 94 -8.99 7.08 -13.25
N ILE A 95 -8.41 5.89 -13.54
CA ILE A 95 -7.15 5.45 -12.95
C ILE A 95 -5.97 5.97 -13.78
N VAL A 96 -4.98 6.54 -13.11
CA VAL A 96 -3.65 6.82 -13.68
C VAL A 96 -2.82 5.54 -13.57
N TYR A 97 -2.73 4.79 -14.67
CA TYR A 97 -1.89 3.59 -14.72
C TYR A 97 -0.41 3.99 -14.90
N LEU A 98 0.45 3.49 -14.02
CA LEU A 98 1.89 3.77 -13.98
C LEU A 98 2.64 2.57 -14.58
N PRO A 99 3.14 2.65 -15.83
CA PRO A 99 3.70 1.50 -16.52
C PRO A 99 4.98 0.99 -15.86
N CYS A 100 4.97 -0.26 -15.41
CA CYS A 100 6.14 -1.00 -14.94
C CYS A 100 6.66 -1.84 -16.11
N THR A 101 7.73 -1.38 -16.75
CA THR A 101 8.29 -2.00 -17.95
C THR A 101 9.69 -2.52 -17.68
N ILE A 102 10.22 -3.33 -18.60
CA ILE A 102 11.61 -3.81 -18.49
C ILE A 102 12.59 -2.63 -18.50
N GLU A 103 12.31 -1.59 -19.28
CA GLU A 103 13.15 -0.42 -19.46
C GLU A 103 13.31 0.40 -18.17
N ASN A 104 12.27 0.45 -17.32
CA ASN A 104 12.34 1.10 -16.01
C ASN A 104 12.58 0.11 -14.85
N SER A 105 13.00 -1.12 -15.16
CA SER A 105 13.21 -2.18 -14.17
C SER A 105 11.96 -2.48 -13.32
N PHE A 106 10.78 -2.31 -13.91
CA PHE A 106 9.46 -2.47 -13.29
C PHE A 106 9.20 -1.54 -12.09
N VAL A 107 9.88 -0.39 -12.04
CA VAL A 107 9.62 0.67 -11.07
C VAL A 107 9.28 1.93 -11.86
N PRO A 108 8.02 2.39 -11.84
CA PRO A 108 7.62 3.55 -12.62
C PRO A 108 8.13 4.84 -11.96
N GLU A 109 8.28 5.86 -12.78
CA GLU A 109 8.47 7.23 -12.30
C GLU A 109 7.12 7.84 -11.88
N PRO A 110 7.11 8.85 -10.99
CA PRO A 110 5.92 9.61 -10.68
C PRO A 110 5.24 10.18 -11.92
N PRO A 111 3.90 10.22 -11.97
CA PRO A 111 3.18 10.70 -13.13
C PRO A 111 3.40 12.21 -13.33
N GLY A 112 3.38 12.67 -14.58
CA GLY A 112 3.46 14.10 -14.90
C GLY A 112 2.19 14.90 -14.56
N GLU A 113 1.17 14.22 -14.03
CA GLU A 113 -0.09 14.81 -13.57
C GLU A 113 -0.27 14.55 -12.08
N HIS A 114 -1.10 15.37 -11.41
CA HIS A 114 -1.44 15.20 -10.00
C HIS A 114 -2.17 13.88 -9.75
N ALA A 115 -1.87 13.21 -8.65
CA ALA A 115 -2.60 12.07 -8.10
C ALA A 115 -2.75 12.26 -6.58
N ASP A 116 -3.93 11.97 -6.03
CA ASP A 116 -4.21 12.13 -4.60
C ASP A 116 -3.76 10.91 -3.80
N VAL A 117 -3.93 9.71 -4.38
CA VAL A 117 -3.61 8.43 -3.72
C VAL A 117 -2.84 7.54 -4.69
N ILE A 118 -1.68 7.06 -4.27
CA ILE A 118 -0.77 6.26 -5.09
C ILE A 118 -0.52 4.92 -4.41
N TYR A 119 -0.79 3.83 -5.12
CA TYR A 119 -0.45 2.48 -4.66
C TYR A 119 0.93 2.08 -5.18
N LEU A 120 1.86 1.80 -4.25
CA LEU A 120 3.17 1.26 -4.55
C LEU A 120 3.33 -0.09 -3.83
N CYS A 121 3.81 -1.11 -4.53
CA CYS A 121 4.04 -2.43 -3.94
C CYS A 121 5.46 -2.89 -4.29
N PHE A 122 6.34 -2.92 -3.28
CA PHE A 122 7.73 -3.35 -3.41
C PHE A 122 8.18 -4.10 -2.13
N PRO A 123 8.66 -5.36 -2.23
CA PRO A 123 8.81 -6.17 -3.44
C PRO A 123 7.50 -6.43 -4.18
N ASN A 124 7.51 -6.27 -5.49
CA ASN A 124 6.31 -6.17 -6.29
C ASN A 124 5.67 -7.55 -6.55
N ASN A 125 4.35 -7.61 -6.46
CA ASN A 125 3.54 -8.65 -7.10
C ASN A 125 2.87 -8.05 -8.35
N PRO A 126 3.08 -8.58 -9.57
CA PRO A 126 3.63 -9.92 -9.88
C PRO A 126 5.11 -9.96 -10.29
N THR A 127 5.80 -8.84 -10.41
CA THR A 127 7.11 -8.80 -11.10
C THR A 127 8.30 -9.24 -10.24
N GLY A 128 8.15 -9.23 -8.91
CA GLY A 128 9.24 -9.46 -7.96
C GLY A 128 10.24 -8.31 -7.86
N ALA A 129 10.01 -7.20 -8.57
CA ALA A 129 10.92 -6.06 -8.57
C ALA A 129 11.02 -5.41 -7.18
N VAL A 130 12.19 -4.86 -6.88
CA VAL A 130 12.48 -4.14 -5.63
C VAL A 130 12.91 -2.74 -5.99
N ALA A 131 12.19 -1.74 -5.49
CA ALA A 131 12.54 -0.35 -5.70
C ALA A 131 13.83 0.01 -4.94
N SER A 132 14.75 0.70 -5.63
CA SER A 132 15.94 1.24 -4.98
C SER A 132 15.59 2.42 -4.07
N ARG A 133 16.49 2.74 -3.12
CA ARG A 133 16.35 3.94 -2.28
C ARG A 133 16.14 5.21 -3.11
N ALA A 134 16.88 5.38 -4.21
CA ALA A 134 16.77 6.58 -5.05
C ALA A 134 15.37 6.70 -5.70
N GLN A 135 14.82 5.58 -6.19
CA GLN A 135 13.46 5.55 -6.74
C GLN A 135 12.41 5.84 -5.66
N LEU A 136 12.55 5.26 -4.47
CA LEU A 136 11.63 5.55 -3.36
C LEU A 136 11.75 7.00 -2.87
N THR A 137 12.95 7.58 -2.84
CA THR A 137 13.15 9.01 -2.55
C THR A 137 12.37 9.86 -3.54
N ASN A 138 12.44 9.57 -4.85
CA ASN A 138 11.70 10.32 -5.86
C ASN A 138 10.17 10.28 -5.62
N TRP A 139 9.63 9.12 -5.22
CA TRP A 139 8.21 9.00 -4.86
C TRP A 139 7.83 9.78 -3.61
N VAL A 140 8.69 9.79 -2.58
CA VAL A 140 8.48 10.58 -1.36
C VAL A 140 8.53 12.09 -1.66
N GLU A 141 9.48 12.53 -2.50
CA GLU A 141 9.56 13.92 -2.96
C GLU A 141 8.31 14.33 -3.73
N TYR A 142 7.85 13.50 -4.68
CA TYR A 142 6.59 13.73 -5.38
C TYR A 142 5.41 13.85 -4.40
N ALA A 143 5.30 12.94 -3.43
CA ALA A 143 4.19 12.97 -2.47
C ALA A 143 4.18 14.25 -1.63
N HIS A 144 5.36 14.76 -1.26
CA HIS A 144 5.48 16.04 -0.57
C HIS A 144 5.13 17.24 -1.46
N ASP A 145 5.59 17.24 -2.72
CA ASP A 145 5.38 18.37 -3.63
C ASP A 145 3.93 18.45 -4.16
N HIS A 146 3.22 17.32 -4.14
CA HIS A 146 1.87 17.20 -4.68
C HIS A 146 0.81 16.93 -3.60
N ASP A 147 1.12 17.00 -2.30
CA ASP A 147 0.18 16.66 -1.21
C ASP A 147 -0.51 15.29 -1.42
N ALA A 148 0.24 14.31 -1.92
CA ALA A 148 -0.28 12.97 -2.27
C ALA A 148 -0.04 11.95 -1.15
N ILE A 149 -0.93 10.96 -1.05
CA ILE A 149 -0.83 9.86 -0.10
C ILE A 149 -0.21 8.64 -0.79
N LEU A 150 0.88 8.12 -0.24
CA LEU A 150 1.46 6.85 -0.64
C LEU A 150 0.87 5.71 0.17
N LEU A 151 0.17 4.79 -0.49
CA LEU A 151 -0.21 3.49 0.07
C LEU A 151 0.87 2.48 -0.33
N PHE A 152 1.80 2.24 0.60
CA PHE A 152 2.96 1.39 0.36
C PHE A 152 2.74 -0.03 0.88
N ASP A 153 2.56 -0.99 -0.03
CA ASP A 153 2.41 -2.42 0.28
C ASP A 153 3.77 -3.12 0.32
N ALA A 154 4.21 -3.43 1.54
CA ALA A 154 5.45 -4.13 1.83
C ALA A 154 5.24 -5.62 2.16
N ALA A 155 4.12 -6.24 1.78
CA ALA A 155 3.77 -7.62 2.18
C ALA A 155 4.85 -8.67 1.86
N TYR A 156 5.71 -8.39 0.88
CA TYR A 156 6.80 -9.29 0.47
C TYR A 156 8.19 -8.87 0.98
N GLU A 157 8.32 -7.90 1.89
CA GLU A 157 9.63 -7.38 2.33
C GLU A 157 10.59 -8.45 2.84
N ALA A 158 10.08 -9.47 3.53
CA ALA A 158 10.87 -10.56 4.10
C ALA A 158 11.49 -11.51 3.03
N TYR A 159 11.08 -11.39 1.76
CA TYR A 159 11.58 -12.22 0.65
C TYR A 159 12.75 -11.60 -0.11
N ILE A 160 13.26 -10.45 0.31
CA ILE A 160 14.49 -9.87 -0.23
C ILE A 160 15.68 -10.73 0.22
N ASN A 161 16.35 -11.40 -0.72
CA ASN A 161 17.45 -12.34 -0.44
C ASN A 161 18.85 -11.76 -0.70
N ASP A 162 18.94 -10.57 -1.27
CA ASP A 162 20.22 -9.92 -1.56
C ASP A 162 20.75 -9.27 -0.27
N ARG A 163 21.66 -9.97 0.40
CA ARG A 163 22.45 -9.46 1.54
C ARG A 163 23.92 -9.36 1.16
#